data_AF-A0A5D6Y452-F1
#
_entry.id   AF-A0A5D6Y452-F1
#
_cell.length_a   1.000
_cell.length_b   1.000
_cell.length_c   1.000
_cell.angle_alpha   90.00
_cell.angle_beta   90.00
_cell.angle_gamma   90.00
#
_symmetry.space_group_name_H-M   'P 1'
#
loop_
_entity.id
_entity.type
_entity.pdbx_description
1 polymer ?
#
loop_
_entity_poly.entity_id
_entity_poly.type
_entity_poly.pdbx_seq_one_letter_code
_entity_poly.pdbx_strand_id
1 'polypeptide(L)'
;PEAASHEQLKKEFRVWLRKEAQVLSALLVVGTVGVYVYQNRENAPNKQVLKLLARAEECAKDEDRETAVRLCLQAHALTKATNSRDRHLFELAFAIAAQYETLGRVNKALLFYQEALGSLPYVPDAAKREASHVVTLDRIAQCFQDKGEQTRAERYYREAIDVYDKSLRRATGVTPAESSGDAGEQVDSEIPAVLFNYGQQLMHLGRWEEAATQLRRARKLANEASLSSEHVAKIESLLFNVSAATATGDDCSVSDESSE
;
A
#
# COMPACT_ATOMS: atom_id res chain seq x y z
N PRO A 1 37.65 -56.91 27.12
CA PRO A 1 36.47 -57.33 26.32
C PRO A 1 35.50 -56.17 26.07
N GLU A 2 35.19 -55.36 27.09
CA GLU A 2 34.27 -54.20 26.98
C GLU A 2 34.80 -53.08 26.06
N ALA A 3 36.10 -52.76 26.12
CA ALA A 3 36.70 -51.73 25.26
C ALA A 3 36.63 -52.07 23.76
N ALA A 4 36.80 -53.35 23.40
CA ALA A 4 36.70 -53.82 22.02
C ALA A 4 35.25 -53.79 21.49
N SER A 5 34.28 -54.06 22.36
CA SER A 5 32.85 -53.97 22.04
C SER A 5 32.40 -52.52 21.82
N HIS A 6 32.91 -51.58 22.62
CA HIS A 6 32.64 -50.16 22.46
C HIS A 6 33.25 -49.57 21.17
N GLU A 7 34.44 -50.01 20.76
CA GLU A 7 35.00 -49.60 19.45
C GLU A 7 34.22 -50.14 18.26
N GLN A 8 33.72 -51.37 18.34
CA GLN A 8 32.84 -51.95 17.32
C GLN A 8 31.54 -51.16 17.19
N LEU A 9 30.88 -50.84 18.32
CA LEU A 9 29.66 -50.04 18.34
C LEU A 9 29.86 -48.66 17.69
N LYS A 10 30.97 -47.98 18.00
CA LYS A 10 31.33 -46.69 17.38
C LYS A 10 31.57 -46.81 15.87
N LYS A 11 32.07 -47.94 15.40
CA LYS A 11 32.30 -48.19 13.97
C LYS A 11 30.98 -48.41 13.25
N GLU A 12 30.09 -49.22 13.81
CA GLU A 12 28.75 -49.47 13.27
C GLU A 12 27.89 -48.21 13.24
N PHE A 13 27.91 -47.42 14.33
CA PHE A 13 27.20 -46.14 14.40
C PHE A 13 27.68 -45.15 13.32
N ARG A 14 29.00 -45.05 13.09
CA ARG A 14 29.55 -44.21 12.00
C ARG A 14 29.20 -44.70 10.61
N VAL A 15 29.00 -46.01 10.42
CA VAL A 15 28.53 -46.56 9.14
C VAL A 15 27.06 -46.24 8.95
N TRP A 16 26.24 -46.40 9.98
CA TRP A 16 24.83 -46.04 9.97
C TRP A 16 24.63 -44.54 9.67
N LEU A 17 25.32 -43.65 10.40
CA LEU A 17 25.28 -42.21 10.17
C LEU A 17 25.65 -41.80 8.74
N ARG A 18 26.67 -42.46 8.14
CA ARG A 18 27.04 -42.19 6.75
C ARG A 18 25.95 -42.60 5.77
N LYS A 19 25.31 -43.75 5.99
CA LYS A 19 24.18 -44.21 5.17
C LYS A 19 22.98 -43.28 5.32
N GLU A 20 22.65 -42.86 6.54
CA GLU A 20 21.56 -41.92 6.82
C GLU A 20 21.81 -40.57 6.14
N ALA A 21 23.02 -40.03 6.25
CA ALA A 21 23.40 -38.79 5.56
C ALA A 21 23.32 -38.91 4.02
N GLN A 22 23.64 -40.09 3.45
CA GLN A 22 23.48 -40.35 2.02
C GLN A 22 22.01 -40.42 1.60
N VAL A 23 21.14 -41.00 2.42
CA VAL A 23 19.69 -41.04 2.16
C VAL A 23 19.10 -39.63 2.22
N LEU A 24 19.44 -38.85 3.25
CA LEU A 24 18.97 -37.48 3.40
C LEU A 24 19.48 -36.57 2.27
N SER A 25 20.75 -36.73 1.83
CA SER A 25 21.27 -35.96 0.71
C SER A 25 20.60 -36.35 -0.61
N ALA A 26 20.34 -37.63 -0.85
CA ALA A 26 19.60 -38.09 -2.01
C ALA A 26 18.15 -37.54 -2.03
N LEU A 27 17.46 -37.57 -0.89
CA LEU A 27 16.12 -36.98 -0.76
C LEU A 27 16.13 -35.48 -1.03
N LEU A 28 17.14 -34.75 -0.53
CA LEU A 28 17.29 -33.32 -0.79
C LEU A 28 17.57 -33.02 -2.27
N VAL A 29 18.41 -33.81 -2.92
CA VAL A 29 18.68 -33.67 -4.37
C VAL A 29 17.42 -33.95 -5.19
N VAL A 30 16.70 -35.05 -4.91
CA VAL A 30 15.44 -35.37 -5.61
C VAL A 30 14.39 -34.29 -5.36
N GLY A 31 14.27 -33.79 -4.14
CA GLY A 31 13.37 -32.71 -3.78
C GLY A 31 13.70 -31.41 -4.54
N THR A 32 14.97 -31.00 -4.55
CA THR A 32 15.41 -29.77 -5.24
C THR A 32 15.28 -29.87 -6.75
N VAL A 33 15.62 -31.02 -7.36
CA VAL A 33 15.41 -31.27 -8.80
C VAL A 33 13.91 -31.28 -9.13
N GLY A 34 13.08 -31.90 -8.28
CA GLY A 34 11.62 -31.89 -8.44
C GLY A 34 11.04 -30.47 -8.42
N VAL A 35 11.46 -29.64 -7.46
CA VAL A 35 11.08 -28.22 -7.39
C VAL A 35 11.56 -27.44 -8.61
N TYR A 36 12.82 -27.64 -9.03
CA TYR A 36 13.39 -26.98 -10.20
C TYR A 36 12.60 -27.31 -11.48
N VAL A 37 12.30 -28.59 -11.70
CA VAL A 37 11.48 -29.05 -12.84
C VAL A 37 10.07 -28.46 -12.76
N TYR A 38 9.45 -28.42 -11.58
CA TYR A 38 8.13 -27.83 -11.39
C TYR A 38 8.09 -26.34 -11.73
N GLN A 39 9.06 -25.57 -11.22
CA GLN A 39 9.16 -24.12 -11.46
C GLN A 39 9.49 -23.77 -12.92
N ASN A 40 10.23 -24.63 -13.63
CA ASN A 40 10.67 -24.35 -15.00
C ASN A 40 9.73 -24.84 -16.09
N ARG A 41 8.65 -25.56 -15.77
CA ARG A 41 7.61 -25.91 -16.75
C ARG A 41 7.04 -24.64 -17.41
N GLU A 42 6.80 -24.70 -18.71
CA GLU A 42 6.27 -23.56 -19.49
C GLU A 42 4.92 -23.06 -18.98
N ASN A 43 4.15 -23.95 -18.35
CA ASN A 43 2.84 -23.68 -17.75
C ASN A 43 2.90 -23.40 -16.24
N ALA A 44 4.06 -23.12 -15.66
CA ALA A 44 4.14 -22.77 -14.24
C ALA A 44 3.30 -21.50 -13.95
N PRO A 45 2.50 -21.47 -12.86
CA PRO A 45 1.62 -20.34 -12.55
C PRO A 45 2.33 -18.98 -12.59
N ASN A 46 3.55 -18.89 -12.04
CA ASN A 46 4.33 -17.66 -12.04
C ASN A 46 4.68 -17.19 -13.47
N LYS A 47 5.05 -18.11 -14.37
CA LYS A 47 5.34 -17.76 -15.78
C LYS A 47 4.07 -17.31 -16.50
N GLN A 48 2.93 -17.92 -16.21
CA GLN A 48 1.63 -17.51 -16.77
C GLN A 48 1.23 -16.11 -16.30
N VAL A 49 1.34 -15.84 -14.98
CA VAL A 49 1.10 -14.50 -14.41
C VAL A 49 1.97 -13.46 -15.10
N LEU A 50 3.28 -13.72 -15.27
CA LEU A 50 4.18 -12.79 -15.94
C LEU A 50 3.80 -12.53 -17.40
N LYS A 51 3.40 -13.56 -18.15
CA LYS A 51 2.91 -13.41 -19.53
C LYS A 51 1.63 -12.57 -19.59
N LEU A 52 0.70 -12.78 -18.66
CA LEU A 52 -0.53 -11.99 -18.56
C LEU A 52 -0.23 -10.51 -18.27
N LEU A 53 0.70 -10.24 -17.35
CA LEU A 53 1.09 -8.88 -16.99
C LEU A 53 1.83 -8.17 -18.13
N ALA A 54 2.74 -8.85 -18.83
CA ALA A 54 3.42 -8.29 -19.99
C ALA A 54 2.42 -7.87 -21.08
N ARG A 55 1.44 -8.72 -21.37
CA ARG A 55 0.37 -8.38 -22.31
C ARG A 55 -0.54 -7.27 -21.80
N ALA A 56 -0.82 -7.23 -20.50
CA ALA A 56 -1.59 -6.15 -19.89
C ALA A 56 -0.88 -4.80 -20.06
N GLU A 57 0.45 -4.77 -19.91
CA GLU A 57 1.27 -3.59 -20.12
C GLU A 57 1.27 -3.12 -21.58
N GLU A 58 1.36 -4.06 -22.54
CA GLU A 58 1.20 -3.77 -23.97
C GLU A 58 -0.17 -3.14 -24.27
N CYS A 59 -1.25 -3.77 -23.81
CA CYS A 59 -2.60 -3.23 -23.99
C CYS A 59 -2.78 -1.86 -23.33
N ALA A 60 -2.13 -1.61 -22.18
CA ALA A 60 -2.19 -0.31 -21.51
C ALA A 60 -1.48 0.79 -22.31
N LYS A 61 -0.39 0.47 -23.01
CA LYS A 61 0.31 1.40 -23.93
C LYS A 61 -0.53 1.71 -25.17
N ASP A 62 -1.27 0.72 -25.65
CA ASP A 62 -2.20 0.86 -26.79
C ASP A 62 -3.55 1.51 -26.40
N GLU A 63 -3.66 2.03 -25.17
CA GLU A 63 -4.86 2.62 -24.57
C GLU A 63 -6.09 1.68 -24.47
N ASP A 64 -5.92 0.37 -24.73
CA ASP A 64 -6.93 -0.66 -24.46
C ASP A 64 -6.96 -1.05 -22.98
N ARG A 65 -7.40 -0.09 -22.16
CA ARG A 65 -7.50 -0.22 -20.71
C ARG A 65 -8.47 -1.33 -20.26
N GLU A 66 -9.51 -1.61 -21.03
CA GLU A 66 -10.47 -2.67 -20.69
C GLU A 66 -9.84 -4.06 -20.80
N THR A 67 -9.05 -4.31 -21.84
CA THR A 67 -8.31 -5.56 -21.98
C THR A 67 -7.18 -5.64 -20.96
N ALA A 68 -6.47 -4.54 -20.67
CA ALA A 68 -5.45 -4.49 -19.62
C ALA A 68 -6.03 -4.90 -18.25
N VAL A 69 -7.17 -4.33 -17.83
CA VAL A 69 -7.86 -4.71 -16.59
C VAL A 69 -8.20 -6.20 -16.59
N ARG A 70 -8.73 -6.72 -17.71
CA ARG A 70 -9.13 -8.13 -17.83
C ARG A 70 -7.94 -9.08 -17.62
N LEU A 71 -6.79 -8.73 -18.18
CA LEU A 71 -5.56 -9.51 -18.04
C LEU A 71 -5.01 -9.44 -16.61
N CYS A 72 -5.04 -8.25 -15.98
CA CYS A 72 -4.68 -8.09 -14.56
C CYS A 72 -5.60 -8.92 -13.64
N LEU A 73 -6.90 -8.98 -13.91
CA LEU A 73 -7.85 -9.82 -13.16
C LEU A 73 -7.51 -11.31 -13.26
N GLN A 74 -7.12 -11.78 -14.45
CA GLN A 74 -6.68 -13.17 -14.64
C GLN A 74 -5.39 -13.45 -13.87
N ALA A 75 -4.42 -12.54 -13.93
CA ALA A 75 -3.17 -12.63 -13.17
C ALA A 75 -3.44 -12.69 -11.66
N HIS A 76 -4.32 -11.82 -11.17
CA HIS A 76 -4.77 -11.79 -9.77
C HIS A 76 -5.43 -13.10 -9.34
N ALA A 77 -6.40 -13.59 -10.12
CA ALA A 77 -7.10 -14.84 -9.81
C ALA A 77 -6.14 -16.04 -9.76
N LEU A 78 -5.21 -16.12 -10.71
CA LEU A 78 -4.21 -17.21 -10.76
C LEU A 78 -3.24 -17.13 -9.56
N THR A 79 -2.80 -15.92 -9.21
CA THR A 79 -1.94 -15.67 -8.06
C THR A 79 -2.65 -16.11 -6.77
N LYS A 80 -3.89 -15.66 -6.56
CA LYS A 80 -4.70 -15.96 -5.38
C LYS A 80 -5.02 -17.45 -5.26
N ALA A 81 -5.27 -18.14 -6.37
CA ALA A 81 -5.52 -19.58 -6.41
C ALA A 81 -4.26 -20.39 -6.07
N THR A 82 -3.08 -19.90 -6.47
CA THR A 82 -1.80 -20.56 -6.17
C THR A 82 -1.37 -20.34 -4.72
N ASN A 83 -1.51 -19.10 -4.25
CA ASN A 83 -1.18 -18.70 -2.89
C ASN A 83 -2.07 -17.53 -2.44
N SER A 84 -2.99 -17.79 -1.52
CA SER A 84 -3.89 -16.77 -0.96
C SER A 84 -3.19 -15.71 -0.08
N ARG A 85 -1.90 -15.92 0.22
CA ARG A 85 -1.05 -15.04 1.01
C ARG A 85 0.15 -14.54 0.20
N ASP A 86 0.01 -14.49 -1.12
CA ASP A 86 1.09 -14.03 -1.98
C ASP A 86 1.33 -12.53 -1.79
N ARG A 87 2.61 -12.13 -1.70
CA ARG A 87 3.02 -10.74 -1.56
C ARG A 87 2.59 -9.85 -2.71
N HIS A 88 2.35 -10.42 -3.90
CA HIS A 88 1.95 -9.69 -5.10
C HIS A 88 0.44 -9.42 -5.18
N LEU A 89 -0.37 -10.01 -4.30
CA LEU A 89 -1.82 -9.77 -4.29
C LEU A 89 -2.18 -8.32 -4.00
N PHE A 90 -1.39 -7.65 -3.14
CA PHE A 90 -1.56 -6.22 -2.89
C PHE A 90 -1.42 -5.41 -4.18
N GLU A 91 -0.30 -5.57 -4.89
CA GLU A 91 0.00 -4.81 -6.10
C GLU A 91 -1.02 -5.05 -7.21
N LEU A 92 -1.41 -6.31 -7.40
CA LEU A 92 -2.39 -6.68 -8.43
C LEU A 92 -3.76 -6.05 -8.11
N ALA A 93 -4.23 -6.17 -6.88
CA ALA A 93 -5.50 -5.58 -6.47
C ALA A 93 -5.48 -4.04 -6.57
N PHE A 94 -4.40 -3.41 -6.09
CA PHE A 94 -4.24 -1.96 -6.16
C PHE A 94 -4.20 -1.45 -7.62
N ALA A 95 -3.45 -2.11 -8.50
CA ALA A 95 -3.38 -1.75 -9.92
C ALA A 95 -4.72 -1.93 -10.63
N ILE A 96 -5.48 -2.99 -10.33
CA ILE A 96 -6.84 -3.19 -10.87
C ILE A 96 -7.77 -2.09 -10.37
N ALA A 97 -7.69 -1.72 -9.09
CA ALA A 97 -8.50 -0.66 -8.51
C ALA A 97 -8.25 0.69 -9.20
N ALA A 98 -6.99 1.09 -9.34
CA ALA A 98 -6.58 2.31 -10.01
C ALA A 98 -7.07 2.35 -11.47
N GLN A 99 -6.96 1.23 -12.20
CA GLN A 99 -7.50 1.18 -13.56
C GLN A 99 -9.03 1.34 -13.59
N TYR A 100 -9.77 0.73 -12.66
CA TYR A 100 -11.21 0.96 -12.56
C TYR A 100 -11.57 2.40 -12.21
N GLU A 101 -10.79 3.06 -11.36
CA GLU A 101 -10.94 4.48 -11.04
C GLU A 101 -10.77 5.33 -12.31
N THR A 102 -9.72 5.09 -13.10
CA THR A 102 -9.51 5.80 -14.39
C THR A 102 -10.63 5.55 -15.42
N LEU A 103 -11.32 4.41 -15.34
CA LEU A 103 -12.47 4.08 -16.17
C LEU A 103 -13.80 4.62 -15.61
N GLY A 104 -13.78 5.38 -14.51
CA GLY A 104 -14.98 5.88 -13.83
C GLY A 104 -15.83 4.81 -13.14
N ARG A 105 -15.30 3.59 -12.97
CA ARG A 105 -15.99 2.44 -12.36
C ARG A 105 -15.76 2.40 -10.85
N VAL A 106 -16.15 3.47 -10.16
CA VAL A 106 -15.87 3.71 -8.72
C VAL A 106 -16.24 2.53 -7.81
N ASN A 107 -17.39 1.88 -8.02
CA ASN A 107 -17.79 0.73 -7.20
C ASN A 107 -16.83 -0.48 -7.34
N LYS A 108 -16.27 -0.70 -8.53
CA LYS A 108 -15.29 -1.77 -8.76
C LYS A 108 -13.92 -1.37 -8.20
N ALA A 109 -13.52 -0.12 -8.37
CA ALA A 109 -12.30 0.42 -7.78
C ALA A 109 -12.29 0.23 -6.25
N LEU A 110 -13.37 0.65 -5.59
CA LEU A 110 -13.55 0.52 -4.15
C LEU A 110 -13.42 -0.94 -3.67
N LEU A 111 -14.04 -1.89 -4.38
CA LEU A 111 -13.94 -3.31 -4.04
C LEU A 111 -12.50 -3.82 -4.09
N PHE A 112 -11.74 -3.43 -5.12
CA PHE A 112 -10.35 -3.86 -5.27
C PHE A 112 -9.39 -3.12 -4.33
N TYR A 113 -9.62 -1.85 -4.00
CA TYR A 113 -8.85 -1.17 -2.96
C TYR A 113 -9.07 -1.82 -1.59
N GLN A 114 -10.29 -2.25 -1.26
CA GLN A 114 -10.55 -3.02 -0.05
C GLN A 114 -9.86 -4.39 -0.05
N GLU A 115 -9.81 -5.07 -1.22
CA GLU A 115 -9.05 -6.31 -1.36
C GLU A 115 -7.53 -6.09 -1.22
N ALA A 116 -7.01 -4.96 -1.72
CA ALA A 116 -5.62 -4.56 -1.53
C ALA A 116 -5.32 -4.37 -0.03
N LEU A 117 -6.18 -3.65 0.72
CA LEU A 117 -6.05 -3.54 2.18
C LEU A 117 -5.98 -4.90 2.87
N GLY A 118 -6.85 -5.85 2.47
CA GLY A 118 -6.85 -7.21 3.02
C GLY A 118 -5.56 -8.00 2.74
N SER A 119 -4.80 -7.60 1.72
CA SER A 119 -3.55 -8.24 1.29
C SER A 119 -2.30 -7.56 1.87
N LEU A 120 -2.42 -6.37 2.48
CA LEU A 120 -1.32 -5.64 3.11
C LEU A 120 -0.48 -6.46 4.09
N PRO A 121 -1.03 -7.36 4.93
CA PRO A 121 -0.23 -8.18 5.85
C PRO A 121 0.84 -9.04 5.16
N TYR A 122 0.68 -9.33 3.86
CA TYR A 122 1.60 -10.15 3.08
C TYR A 122 2.67 -9.36 2.34
N VAL A 123 2.62 -8.01 2.36
CA VAL A 123 3.69 -7.16 1.87
C VAL A 123 4.88 -7.31 2.83
N PRO A 124 6.05 -7.81 2.40
CA PRO A 124 7.14 -8.15 3.32
C PRO A 124 7.81 -6.91 3.91
N ASP A 125 7.95 -5.87 3.09
CA ASP A 125 8.60 -4.62 3.43
C ASP A 125 7.67 -3.78 4.33
N ALA A 126 8.15 -3.41 5.52
CA ALA A 126 7.36 -2.65 6.49
C ALA A 126 7.15 -1.19 6.04
N ALA A 127 8.18 -0.54 5.49
CA ALA A 127 8.12 0.82 4.96
C ALA A 127 7.05 0.91 3.88
N LYS A 128 7.19 0.05 2.87
CA LYS A 128 6.28 -0.02 1.74
C LYS A 128 4.86 -0.34 2.17
N ARG A 129 4.68 -1.25 3.12
CA ARG A 129 3.36 -1.64 3.64
C ARG A 129 2.66 -0.47 4.31
N GLU A 130 3.38 0.34 5.09
CA GLU A 130 2.80 1.50 5.75
C GLU A 130 2.42 2.60 4.75
N ALA A 131 3.29 2.91 3.79
CA ALA A 131 3.00 3.87 2.73
C ALA A 131 1.79 3.41 1.90
N SER A 132 1.81 2.13 1.49
CA SER A 132 0.71 1.49 0.77
C SER A 132 -0.61 1.53 1.54
N HIS A 133 -0.56 1.40 2.87
CA HIS A 133 -1.75 1.49 3.72
C HIS A 133 -2.36 2.90 3.69
N VAL A 134 -1.54 3.94 3.89
CA VAL A 134 -1.96 5.35 3.84
C VAL A 134 -2.56 5.68 2.47
N VAL A 135 -1.87 5.33 1.38
CA VAL A 135 -2.32 5.59 0.01
C VAL A 135 -3.62 4.85 -0.31
N THR A 136 -3.75 3.58 0.10
CA THR A 136 -4.97 2.82 -0.19
C THR A 136 -6.18 3.37 0.57
N LEU A 137 -5.99 3.81 1.82
CA LEU A 137 -7.06 4.46 2.60
C LEU A 137 -7.49 5.79 1.97
N ASP A 138 -6.54 6.60 1.49
CA ASP A 138 -6.83 7.84 0.75
C ASP A 138 -7.63 7.58 -0.53
N ARG A 139 -7.25 6.58 -1.32
CA ARG A 139 -8.01 6.19 -2.53
C ARG A 139 -9.42 5.71 -2.22
N ILE A 140 -9.59 4.97 -1.13
CA ILE A 140 -10.93 4.57 -0.66
C ILE A 140 -11.75 5.79 -0.23
N ALA A 141 -11.12 6.75 0.45
CA ALA A 141 -11.78 7.99 0.85
C ALA A 141 -12.27 8.77 -0.38
N GLN A 142 -11.42 8.95 -1.40
CA GLN A 142 -11.78 9.57 -2.68
C GLN A 142 -12.94 8.83 -3.37
N CYS A 143 -12.89 7.49 -3.43
CA CYS A 143 -14.00 6.69 -3.98
C CYS A 143 -15.33 6.94 -3.25
N PHE A 144 -15.31 7.13 -1.92
CA PHE A 144 -16.52 7.47 -1.17
C PHE A 144 -16.97 8.92 -1.42
N GLN A 145 -16.05 9.87 -1.64
CA GLN A 145 -16.40 11.23 -2.04
C GLN A 145 -17.10 11.27 -3.40
N ASP A 146 -16.57 10.53 -4.39
CA ASP A 146 -17.17 10.41 -5.72
C ASP A 146 -18.59 9.83 -5.66
N LYS A 147 -18.86 8.99 -4.66
CA LYS A 147 -20.19 8.43 -4.38
C LYS A 147 -21.09 9.35 -3.55
N GLY A 148 -20.60 10.50 -3.10
CA GLY A 148 -21.32 11.42 -2.21
C GLY A 148 -21.40 10.97 -0.74
N GLU A 149 -20.69 9.90 -0.36
CA GLU A 149 -20.71 9.33 0.99
C GLU A 149 -19.68 10.01 1.91
N GLN A 150 -19.88 11.31 2.16
CA GLN A 150 -18.90 12.18 2.83
C GLN A 150 -18.45 11.67 4.21
N THR A 151 -19.38 11.18 5.05
CA THR A 151 -19.05 10.64 6.38
C THR A 151 -18.13 9.41 6.31
N ARG A 152 -18.29 8.57 5.29
CA ARG A 152 -17.40 7.42 5.10
C ARG A 152 -16.04 7.86 4.60
N ALA A 153 -16.00 8.77 3.64
CA ALA A 153 -14.74 9.35 3.17
C ALA A 153 -13.93 9.98 4.31
N GLU A 154 -14.56 10.81 5.16
CA GLU A 154 -13.89 11.44 6.31
C GLU A 154 -13.32 10.40 7.29
N ARG A 155 -14.02 9.29 7.51
CA ARG A 155 -13.51 8.19 8.34
C ARG A 155 -12.22 7.62 7.76
N TYR A 156 -12.15 7.37 6.46
CA TYR A 156 -10.96 6.83 5.80
C TYR A 156 -9.80 7.82 5.76
N TYR A 157 -10.06 9.11 5.55
CA TYR A 157 -9.04 10.15 5.68
C TYR A 157 -8.43 10.18 7.07
N ARG A 158 -9.27 10.15 8.12
CA ARG A 158 -8.80 10.13 9.51
C ARG A 158 -8.02 8.85 9.83
N GLU A 159 -8.44 7.71 9.29
CA GLU A 159 -7.72 6.44 9.45
C GLU A 159 -6.34 6.50 8.78
N ALA A 160 -6.23 7.06 7.58
CA ALA A 160 -4.95 7.26 6.90
C ALA A 160 -4.00 8.15 7.71
N ILE A 161 -4.52 9.26 8.24
CA ILE A 161 -3.76 10.18 9.11
C ILE A 161 -3.32 9.50 10.41
N ASP A 162 -4.19 8.70 11.03
CA ASP A 162 -3.85 7.98 12.27
C ASP A 162 -2.77 6.89 12.04
N VAL A 163 -2.82 6.20 10.90
CA VAL A 163 -1.77 5.25 10.49
C VAL A 163 -0.42 5.97 10.40
N TYR A 164 -0.37 7.12 9.74
CA TYR A 164 0.82 7.97 9.66
C TYR A 164 1.28 8.48 11.03
N ASP A 165 0.37 8.98 11.86
CA ASP A 165 0.74 9.49 13.18
C ASP A 165 1.31 8.39 14.09
N LYS A 166 0.83 7.16 13.94
CA LYS A 166 1.37 5.99 14.63
C LYS A 166 2.72 5.55 14.07
N SER A 167 2.97 5.65 12.77
CA SER A 167 4.30 5.37 12.20
C SER A 167 5.32 6.40 12.66
N LEU A 168 4.97 7.68 12.60
CA LEU A 168 5.83 8.79 13.03
C LEU A 168 6.21 8.66 14.52
N ARG A 169 5.25 8.39 15.41
CA ARG A 169 5.53 8.19 16.85
C ARG A 169 6.50 7.02 17.08
N ARG A 170 6.35 5.92 16.34
CA ARG A 170 7.26 4.77 16.41
C ARG A 170 8.66 5.16 15.93
N ALA A 171 8.77 5.90 14.82
CA ALA A 171 10.06 6.37 14.30
C ALA A 171 10.77 7.32 15.29
N THR A 172 10.04 8.24 15.92
CA THR A 172 10.62 9.18 16.91
C THR A 172 11.00 8.52 18.24
N GLY A 173 10.45 7.35 18.56
CA GLY A 173 10.72 6.59 19.78
C GLY A 173 11.88 5.60 19.67
N VAL A 174 12.46 5.44 18.48
CA VAL A 174 13.52 4.48 18.17
C VAL A 174 14.83 5.24 17.91
N THR A 175 15.96 4.70 18.37
CA THR A 175 17.26 5.36 18.14
C THR A 175 17.62 5.35 16.65
N PRO A 176 18.39 6.34 16.13
CA PRO A 176 18.74 6.41 14.70
C PRO A 176 19.45 5.17 14.14
N ALA A 177 20.03 4.32 15.00
CA ALA A 177 20.66 3.06 14.62
C ALA A 177 19.67 1.89 14.39
N GLU A 178 18.46 2.00 14.93
CA GLU A 178 17.39 0.99 14.84
C GLU A 178 16.25 1.42 13.91
N SER A 179 16.21 2.71 13.54
CA SER A 179 15.33 3.21 12.48
C SER A 179 15.89 2.77 11.14
N SER A 180 15.23 1.81 10.48
CA SER A 180 15.40 1.63 9.04
C SER A 180 14.91 2.92 8.37
N GLY A 181 15.83 3.84 8.05
CA GLY A 181 15.52 5.19 7.56
C GLY A 181 14.57 5.24 6.36
N ASP A 182 14.46 4.13 5.62
CA ASP A 182 13.56 3.93 4.48
C ASP A 182 12.05 3.95 4.86
N ALA A 183 11.69 3.62 6.11
CA ALA A 183 10.29 3.49 6.53
C ALA A 183 9.56 4.80 6.78
N GLY A 184 10.26 5.86 7.21
CA GLY A 184 9.67 7.19 7.35
C GLY A 184 9.56 7.89 6.00
N GLU A 185 10.66 7.88 5.23
CA GLU A 185 10.82 8.66 4.00
C GLU A 185 9.73 8.35 2.95
N GLN A 186 9.31 7.08 2.84
CA GLN A 186 8.30 6.68 1.86
C GLN A 186 6.85 6.99 2.28
N VAL A 187 6.55 7.13 3.57
CA VAL A 187 5.20 7.52 4.04
C VAL A 187 5.10 9.05 4.13
N ASP A 188 6.20 9.72 4.47
CA ASP A 188 6.30 11.18 4.58
C ASP A 188 6.00 11.89 3.24
N SER A 189 6.30 11.24 2.11
CA SER A 189 5.96 11.74 0.78
C SER A 189 4.46 11.63 0.44
N GLU A 190 3.73 10.68 1.05
CA GLU A 190 2.33 10.37 0.71
C GLU A 190 1.33 11.16 1.57
N ILE A 191 1.66 11.41 2.85
CA ILE A 191 0.75 12.09 3.78
C ILE A 191 0.31 13.50 3.34
N PRO A 192 1.12 14.33 2.64
CA PRO A 192 0.66 15.65 2.21
C PRO A 192 -0.52 15.58 1.23
N ALA A 193 -0.56 14.55 0.37
CA ALA A 193 -1.67 14.33 -0.55
C ALA A 193 -2.97 13.99 0.19
N VAL A 194 -2.91 13.12 1.21
CA VAL A 194 -4.06 12.77 2.05
C VAL A 194 -4.63 14.00 2.76
N LEU A 195 -3.76 14.81 3.36
CA LEU A 195 -4.15 16.04 4.05
C LEU A 195 -4.72 17.09 3.09
N PHE A 196 -4.19 17.16 1.87
CA PHE A 196 -4.71 18.02 0.81
C PHE A 196 -6.12 17.61 0.40
N ASN A 197 -6.33 16.32 0.09
CA ASN A 197 -7.63 15.78 -0.32
C ASN A 197 -8.69 15.92 0.79
N TYR A 198 -8.30 15.66 2.04
CA TYR A 198 -9.18 15.85 3.20
C TYR A 198 -9.49 17.34 3.42
N GLY A 199 -8.51 18.23 3.25
CA GLY A 199 -8.72 19.68 3.27
C GLY A 199 -9.75 20.14 2.25
N GLN A 200 -9.66 19.65 1.00
CA GLN A 200 -10.66 19.93 -0.03
C GLN A 200 -12.05 19.44 0.37
N GLN A 201 -12.15 18.23 0.93
CA GLN A 201 -13.42 17.71 1.45
C GLN A 201 -14.04 18.66 2.48
N LEU A 202 -13.24 19.10 3.45
CA LEU A 202 -13.69 20.00 4.52
C LEU A 202 -14.16 21.35 3.97
N MET A 203 -13.49 21.89 2.93
CA MET A 203 -13.94 23.09 2.23
C MET A 203 -15.31 22.88 1.57
N HIS A 204 -15.55 21.76 0.90
CA HIS A 204 -16.86 21.43 0.32
C HIS A 204 -17.97 21.30 1.38
N LEU A 205 -17.60 20.95 2.62
CA LEU A 205 -18.51 20.89 3.76
C LEU A 205 -18.64 22.22 4.52
N GLY A 206 -17.97 23.29 4.07
CA GLY A 206 -17.96 24.60 4.75
C GLY A 206 -17.17 24.64 6.06
N ARG A 207 -16.36 23.61 6.35
CA ARG A 207 -15.54 23.49 7.56
C ARG A 207 -14.17 24.13 7.34
N TRP A 208 -14.18 25.43 7.09
CA TRP A 208 -13.01 26.20 6.64
C TRP A 208 -11.82 26.17 7.61
N GLU A 209 -12.04 26.32 8.91
CA GLU A 209 -10.96 26.29 9.91
C GLU A 209 -10.28 24.92 10.03
N GLU A 210 -11.07 23.85 9.98
CA GLU A 210 -10.53 22.50 9.96
C GLU A 210 -9.75 22.25 8.66
N ALA A 211 -10.27 22.71 7.52
CA ALA A 211 -9.57 22.64 6.24
C ALA A 211 -8.22 23.36 6.30
N ALA A 212 -8.20 24.59 6.84
CA ALA A 212 -6.98 25.37 7.03
C ALA A 212 -5.95 24.62 7.87
N THR A 213 -6.41 23.94 8.93
CA THR A 213 -5.55 23.15 9.81
C THR A 213 -4.90 21.99 9.06
N GLN A 214 -5.68 21.23 8.28
CA GLN A 214 -5.14 20.11 7.50
C GLN A 214 -4.18 20.59 6.40
N LEU A 215 -4.52 21.66 5.69
CA LEU A 215 -3.69 22.20 4.61
C LEU A 215 -2.39 22.83 5.11
N ARG A 216 -2.40 23.51 6.27
CA ARG A 216 -1.15 24.01 6.89
C ARG A 216 -0.23 22.86 7.27
N ARG A 217 -0.81 21.78 7.80
CA ARG A 217 -0.07 20.55 8.10
C ARG A 217 0.48 19.90 6.83
N ALA A 218 -0.32 19.82 5.76
CA ALA A 218 0.10 19.31 4.46
C ALA A 218 1.30 20.07 3.93
N ARG A 219 1.26 21.41 3.94
CA ARG A 219 2.36 22.27 3.49
C ARG A 219 3.64 22.04 4.28
N LYS A 220 3.53 21.95 5.62
CA LYS A 220 4.69 21.70 6.48
C LYS A 220 5.36 20.37 6.12
N LEU A 221 4.58 19.29 6.05
CA LEU A 221 5.10 17.96 5.74
C LEU A 221 5.62 17.87 4.30
N ALA A 222 4.97 18.54 3.34
CA ALA A 222 5.45 18.62 1.96
C ALA A 222 6.84 19.26 1.85
N ASN A 223 7.10 20.32 2.64
CA ASN A 223 8.42 20.95 2.69
C ASN A 223 9.46 20.05 3.37
N GLU A 224 9.09 19.37 4.46
CA GLU A 224 9.97 18.43 5.17
C GLU A 224 10.35 17.24 4.28
N ALA A 225 9.40 16.71 3.50
CA ALA A 225 9.60 15.66 2.51
C ALA A 225 10.23 16.15 1.19
N SER A 226 10.58 17.45 1.08
CA SER A 226 11.18 18.05 -0.12
C SER A 226 10.37 17.81 -1.41
N LEU A 227 9.04 17.84 -1.33
CA LEU A 227 8.17 17.72 -2.49
C LEU A 227 8.37 18.88 -3.48
N SER A 228 8.01 18.65 -4.75
CA SER A 228 8.17 19.66 -5.81
C SER A 228 7.42 20.96 -5.50
N SER A 229 7.96 22.09 -5.97
CA SER A 229 7.33 23.40 -5.81
C SER A 229 5.91 23.46 -6.37
N GLU A 230 5.58 22.65 -7.39
CA GLU A 230 4.23 22.52 -7.92
C GLU A 230 3.25 21.96 -6.88
N HIS A 231 3.62 20.91 -6.14
CA HIS A 231 2.76 20.33 -5.10
C HIS A 231 2.54 21.33 -3.96
N VAL A 232 3.61 22.02 -3.52
CA VAL A 232 3.52 23.04 -2.49
C VAL A 232 2.62 24.20 -2.94
N ALA A 233 2.76 24.66 -4.19
CA ALA A 233 1.92 25.73 -4.75
C ALA A 233 0.43 25.37 -4.80
N LYS A 234 0.08 24.11 -5.10
CA LYS A 234 -1.32 23.63 -5.04
C LYS A 234 -1.89 23.75 -3.64
N ILE A 235 -1.13 23.37 -2.62
CA ILE A 235 -1.54 23.48 -1.21
C ILE A 235 -1.71 24.96 -0.82
N GLU A 236 -0.78 25.83 -1.24
CA GLU A 236 -0.84 27.26 -0.96
C GLU A 236 -2.03 27.95 -1.63
N SER A 237 -2.37 27.55 -2.85
CA SER A 237 -3.57 28.05 -3.54
C SER A 237 -4.85 27.73 -2.77
N LEU A 238 -5.00 26.52 -2.23
CA LEU A 238 -6.14 26.20 -1.38
C LEU A 238 -6.13 26.96 -0.06
N LEU A 239 -4.96 27.13 0.58
CA LEU A 239 -4.83 27.92 1.80
C LEU A 239 -5.27 29.38 1.59
N PHE A 240 -4.93 29.97 0.43
CA PHE A 240 -5.39 31.29 0.06
C PHE A 240 -6.92 31.34 -0.04
N ASN A 241 -7.53 30.37 -0.74
CA ASN A 241 -8.99 30.29 -0.87
C ASN A 241 -9.69 30.16 0.50
N VAL A 242 -9.14 29.34 1.40
CA VAL A 242 -9.67 29.18 2.76
C VAL A 242 -9.59 30.50 3.54
N SER A 243 -8.45 31.21 3.46
CA SER A 243 -8.29 32.49 4.17
C SER A 243 -9.23 33.58 3.67
N ALA A 244 -9.53 33.61 2.37
CA ALA A 244 -10.50 34.52 1.81
C ALA A 244 -11.92 34.22 2.32
N ALA A 245 -12.30 32.94 2.38
CA ALA A 245 -13.62 32.52 2.84
C ALA A 245 -13.86 32.78 4.34
N THR A 246 -12.84 32.59 5.19
CA THR A 246 -12.95 32.90 6.62
C THR A 246 -13.06 34.41 6.87
N ALA A 247 -12.33 35.23 6.11
CA ALA A 247 -12.40 36.69 6.21
C ALA A 247 -13.80 37.24 5.83
N THR A 248 -14.46 36.65 4.83
CA THR A 248 -15.83 37.04 4.44
C THR A 248 -16.91 36.54 5.41
N GLY A 249 -16.62 35.48 6.16
CA GLY A 249 -17.55 34.91 7.15
C GLY A 249 -17.64 35.74 8.43
N ASP A 250 -16.53 36.35 8.85
CA ASP A 250 -16.50 37.23 10.03
C ASP A 250 -17.25 38.57 9.79
N ASP A 251 -17.27 39.06 8.55
CA ASP A 251 -17.90 40.35 8.18
C ASP A 251 -19.44 40.32 8.21
N CYS A 252 -20.07 39.14 8.28
CA CYS A 252 -21.53 38.99 8.42
C CYS A 252 -22.00 38.86 9.88
N SER A 253 -21.10 38.86 10.86
CA SER A 253 -21.44 38.71 12.28
C SER A 253 -21.52 40.02 13.06
N VAL A 254 -21.25 41.16 12.42
CA VAL A 254 -21.32 42.50 13.03
C VAL A 254 -22.19 43.41 12.16
N SER A 255 -23.49 43.14 12.13
CA SER A 255 -24.53 44.08 11.68
C SER A 255 -25.87 43.75 12.34
N ASP A 256 -25.86 43.60 13.66
CA ASP A 256 -27.04 43.84 14.50
C ASP A 256 -26.74 45.03 15.42
N GLU A 257 -26.56 46.20 14.80
CA GLU A 257 -26.84 47.49 15.44
C GLU A 257 -28.25 47.93 15.03
N SER A 258 -29.19 47.66 15.93
CA SER A 258 -30.25 48.58 16.37
C SER A 258 -30.71 49.67 15.39
N SER A 259 -31.95 49.55 14.90
CA SER A 259 -32.83 50.70 14.58
C SER A 259 -34.29 50.25 14.48
N GLU A 260 -35.02 50.27 15.60
CA GLU A 260 -36.38 50.83 15.82
C GLU A 260 -37.02 50.29 17.12
#